data_AF-A0A401RXA1-F1
#
_entry.id   AF-A0A401RXA1-F1
#
_cell.length_a   1.000
_cell.length_b   1.000
_cell.length_c   1.000
_cell.angle_alpha   90.00
_cell.angle_beta   90.00
_cell.angle_gamma   90.00
#
_symmetry.space_group_name_H-M   'P 1'
#
loop_
_entity.id
_entity.type
_entity.pdbx_description
1 polymer ?
#
loop_
_entity_poly.entity_id
_entity_poly.type
_entity_poly.pdbx_seq_one_letter_code
_entity_poly.pdbx_strand_id
1 'polypeptide(L)'
;MGWSGRVLLDYNEGTLLLQQLLEGNFKGTLLNPRIQEIFPAQVAIGEVIDNYLENQILAYLDGPSEDQAERQLVVFLLGVGSLQLFVQSNWTGPPVQIEPEDILPALIIGNFGEPQSLRVTLLNSLVLDGESIYSLVSNPFLLVLAKTILVNCRRKLHLFQMLPWWTMRCVNIQQQLLAERSPQLFSIIQGCIDEVSANNTFFSSGECRNLAIQFHLECGYALLYYYEYKKAKENFDRAQKMAKLSTTMTGALGKRTRFQEDYLAQLILDVQREDDALHQTDLMLAPTPLENLPKVALMQLYLKFDWFFNLLL
;
A
#
# COMPACT_ATOMS: atom_id res chain seq x y z
N MET A 1 -36.10 -1.09 -9.99
CA MET A 1 -35.39 -1.92 -10.99
C MET A 1 -34.12 -2.40 -10.32
N GLY A 2 -34.14 -3.65 -9.86
CA GLY A 2 -33.13 -4.21 -8.97
C GLY A 2 -31.88 -4.62 -9.74
N TRP A 3 -30.73 -4.24 -9.20
CA TRP A 3 -29.45 -4.84 -9.53
C TRP A 3 -29.43 -6.23 -8.90
N SER A 4 -29.89 -7.23 -9.66
CA SER A 4 -29.68 -8.63 -9.31
C SER A 4 -28.23 -8.96 -9.61
N GLY A 5 -27.43 -9.11 -8.54
CA GLY A 5 -26.12 -9.71 -8.60
C GLY A 5 -26.19 -11.10 -9.24
N ARG A 6 -25.67 -11.19 -10.46
CA ARG A 6 -25.13 -12.40 -11.09
C ARG A 6 -24.02 -11.97 -12.03
N VAL A 7 -22.86 -11.64 -11.44
CA VAL A 7 -21.61 -11.97 -12.13
C VAL A 7 -21.52 -13.48 -11.99
N LEU A 8 -21.75 -14.18 -13.10
CA LEU A 8 -21.49 -15.60 -13.21
C LEU A 8 -20.00 -15.78 -12.91
N LEU A 9 -19.71 -16.45 -11.78
CA LEU A 9 -18.37 -16.92 -11.43
C LEU A 9 -18.00 -18.01 -12.42
N ASP A 10 -17.47 -17.62 -13.58
CA ASP A 10 -16.49 -18.48 -14.24
C ASP A 10 -15.29 -18.57 -13.28
N TYR A 11 -14.88 -19.79 -12.99
CA TYR A 11 -13.77 -20.12 -12.10
C TYR A 11 -12.44 -19.71 -12.78
N ASN A 12 -12.22 -18.41 -12.93
CA ASN A 12 -11.00 -17.86 -13.50
C ASN A 12 -9.92 -17.75 -12.42
N GLU A 13 -8.69 -18.11 -12.76
CA GLU A 13 -7.57 -18.11 -11.80
C GLU A 13 -7.27 -16.71 -11.25
N GLY A 14 -7.55 -15.66 -12.03
CA GLY A 14 -7.51 -14.27 -11.54
C GLY A 14 -8.45 -14.00 -10.36
N THR A 15 -9.63 -14.64 -10.31
CA THR A 15 -10.57 -14.52 -9.18
C THR A 15 -10.03 -15.22 -7.93
N LEU A 16 -9.37 -16.37 -8.10
CA LEU A 16 -8.71 -17.06 -6.99
C LEU A 16 -7.57 -16.22 -6.40
N LEU A 17 -6.74 -15.61 -7.26
CA LEU A 17 -5.66 -14.70 -6.82
C LEU A 17 -6.22 -13.49 -6.06
N LEU A 18 -7.30 -12.90 -6.56
CA LEU A 18 -7.98 -11.80 -5.88
C LEU A 18 -8.50 -12.24 -4.51
N GLN A 19 -9.14 -13.40 -4.42
CA GLN A 19 -9.63 -13.93 -3.15
C GLN A 19 -8.49 -14.16 -2.16
N GLN A 20 -7.37 -14.75 -2.57
CA GLN A 20 -6.19 -14.93 -1.72
C GLN A 20 -5.67 -13.59 -1.18
N LEU A 21 -5.65 -12.56 -2.02
CA LEU A 21 -5.24 -11.22 -1.61
C LEU A 21 -6.22 -10.61 -0.60
N LEU A 22 -7.52 -10.81 -0.80
CA LEU A 22 -8.57 -10.38 0.12
C LEU A 22 -8.59 -11.15 1.46
N GLU A 23 -8.06 -12.36 1.49
CA GLU A 23 -7.88 -13.14 2.72
C GLU A 23 -6.54 -12.83 3.42
N GLY A 24 -5.73 -11.92 2.86
CA GLY A 24 -4.40 -11.59 3.38
C GLY A 24 -3.34 -12.67 3.11
N ASN A 25 -3.64 -13.67 2.28
CA ASN A 25 -2.70 -14.71 1.87
C ASN A 25 -1.82 -14.26 0.70
N PHE A 26 -1.05 -13.20 0.91
CA PHE A 26 -0.19 -12.61 -0.12
C PHE A 26 0.90 -13.58 -0.60
N LYS A 27 1.43 -14.41 0.30
CA LYS A 27 2.39 -15.46 -0.06
C LYS A 27 1.76 -16.47 -1.04
N GLY A 28 0.53 -16.90 -0.78
CA GLY A 28 -0.22 -17.78 -1.69
C GLY A 28 -0.43 -17.17 -3.06
N THR A 29 -0.73 -15.87 -3.12
CA THR A 29 -0.81 -15.12 -4.39
C THR A 29 0.51 -15.21 -5.15
N LEU A 30 1.64 -14.89 -4.51
CA LEU A 30 2.98 -14.84 -5.15
C LEU A 30 3.49 -16.20 -5.63
N LEU A 31 3.11 -17.29 -4.95
CA LEU A 31 3.51 -18.66 -5.31
C LEU A 31 2.60 -19.32 -6.36
N ASN A 32 1.63 -18.58 -6.89
CA ASN A 32 0.70 -19.14 -7.87
C ASN A 32 1.44 -19.51 -9.18
N PRO A 33 1.14 -20.68 -9.79
CA PRO A 33 1.77 -21.11 -11.04
C PRO A 33 1.71 -20.08 -12.18
N ARG A 34 0.65 -19.29 -12.26
CA ARG A 34 0.53 -18.20 -13.25
C ARG A 34 1.58 -17.11 -13.12
N ILE A 35 2.03 -16.85 -11.90
CA ILE A 35 3.09 -15.87 -11.66
C ILE A 35 4.43 -16.43 -12.12
N GLN A 36 4.64 -17.74 -12.02
CA GLN A 36 5.83 -18.38 -12.56
C GLN A 36 5.89 -18.32 -14.10
N GLU A 37 4.73 -18.29 -14.79
CA GLU A 37 4.68 -18.08 -16.25
C GLU A 37 5.21 -16.70 -16.68
N ILE A 38 5.17 -15.70 -15.78
CA ILE A 38 5.68 -14.34 -16.06
C ILE A 38 7.20 -14.36 -16.19
N PHE A 39 7.89 -15.21 -15.43
CA PHE A 39 9.35 -15.27 -15.36
C PHE A 39 9.88 -16.58 -15.95
N PRO A 40 9.93 -16.71 -17.29
CA PRO A 40 10.47 -17.90 -17.92
C PRO A 40 11.97 -18.07 -17.63
N ALA A 41 12.44 -19.32 -17.61
CA ALA A 41 13.83 -19.68 -17.31
C ALA A 41 14.87 -19.25 -18.37
N GLN A 42 14.45 -18.57 -19.45
CA GLN A 42 15.32 -18.14 -20.53
C GLN A 42 15.82 -16.72 -20.26
N VAL A 43 17.15 -16.52 -20.38
CA VAL A 43 17.81 -15.28 -19.93
C VAL A 43 18.79 -14.77 -20.98
N ALA A 44 18.81 -13.45 -21.16
CA ALA A 44 19.92 -12.73 -21.79
C ALA A 44 21.02 -12.46 -20.74
N ILE A 45 22.23 -12.95 -20.99
CA ILE A 45 23.37 -12.86 -20.07
C ILE A 45 23.74 -11.39 -19.83
N GLY A 46 23.83 -10.98 -18.56
CA GLY A 46 24.37 -9.67 -18.15
C GLY A 46 23.35 -8.54 -17.90
N GLU A 47 22.04 -8.83 -17.90
CA GLU A 47 21.03 -7.83 -17.55
C GLU A 47 20.98 -7.52 -16.05
N VAL A 48 20.80 -6.23 -15.71
CA VAL A 48 20.48 -5.77 -14.35
C VAL A 48 19.10 -6.31 -13.96
N ILE A 49 18.93 -6.75 -12.71
CA ILE A 49 17.67 -7.39 -12.25
C ILE A 49 16.42 -6.56 -12.53
N ASP A 50 16.49 -5.24 -12.34
CA ASP A 50 15.39 -4.32 -12.63
C ASP A 50 14.93 -4.40 -14.09
N ASN A 51 15.89 -4.40 -15.03
CA ASN A 51 15.60 -4.50 -16.46
C ASN A 51 15.02 -5.87 -16.82
N TYR A 52 15.57 -6.94 -16.23
CA TYR A 52 15.04 -8.29 -16.45
C TYR A 52 13.58 -8.37 -15.99
N LEU A 53 13.27 -7.94 -14.76
CA LEU A 53 11.91 -7.96 -14.23
C LEU A 53 10.96 -7.17 -15.13
N GLU A 54 11.33 -5.93 -15.49
CA GLU A 54 10.52 -5.07 -16.35
C GLU A 54 10.28 -5.70 -17.72
N ASN A 55 11.34 -6.21 -18.37
CA ASN A 55 11.26 -6.85 -19.68
C ASN A 55 10.34 -8.08 -19.66
N GLN A 56 10.45 -8.93 -18.64
CA GLN A 56 9.60 -10.13 -18.53
C GLN A 56 8.13 -9.78 -18.29
N ILE A 57 7.87 -8.81 -17.40
CA ILE A 57 6.50 -8.34 -17.13
C ILE A 57 5.90 -7.74 -18.40
N LEU A 58 6.65 -6.90 -19.12
CA LEU A 58 6.19 -6.31 -20.37
C LEU A 58 5.96 -7.37 -21.46
N ALA A 59 6.85 -8.36 -21.59
CA ALA A 59 6.68 -9.46 -22.53
C ALA A 59 5.45 -10.32 -22.22
N TYR A 60 5.19 -10.61 -20.94
CA TYR A 60 3.98 -11.30 -20.51
C TYR A 60 2.72 -10.50 -20.85
N LEU A 61 2.73 -9.19 -20.57
CA LEU A 61 1.63 -8.28 -20.89
C LEU A 61 1.42 -8.09 -22.41
N ASP A 62 2.46 -8.19 -23.24
CA ASP A 62 2.36 -8.00 -24.70
C ASP A 62 2.16 -9.31 -25.48
N GLY A 63 2.14 -10.46 -24.80
CA GLY A 63 1.98 -11.75 -25.46
C GLY A 63 0.61 -11.93 -26.16
N PRO A 64 0.53 -12.80 -27.17
CA PRO A 64 -0.56 -12.84 -28.16
C PRO A 64 -1.88 -13.49 -27.69
N SER A 65 -2.09 -13.65 -26.38
CA SER A 65 -3.28 -14.30 -25.84
C SER A 65 -4.52 -13.42 -25.94
N GLU A 66 -5.70 -14.03 -26.08
CA GLU A 66 -6.99 -13.32 -26.14
C GLU A 66 -7.41 -12.71 -24.79
N ASP A 67 -6.79 -13.10 -23.66
CA ASP A 67 -7.15 -12.59 -22.32
C ASP A 67 -6.18 -11.53 -21.77
N GLN A 68 -6.19 -10.36 -22.41
CA GLN A 68 -5.37 -9.22 -21.99
C GLN A 68 -5.80 -8.64 -20.63
N ALA A 69 -7.07 -8.78 -20.27
CA ALA A 69 -7.61 -8.26 -19.02
C ALA A 69 -7.14 -9.11 -17.83
N GLU A 70 -7.19 -10.44 -17.96
CA GLU A 70 -6.67 -11.36 -16.95
C GLU A 70 -5.17 -11.18 -16.75
N ARG A 71 -4.38 -11.02 -17.83
CA ARG A 71 -2.93 -10.75 -17.72
C ARG A 71 -2.62 -9.49 -16.94
N GLN A 72 -3.32 -8.39 -17.24
CA GLN A 72 -3.18 -7.15 -16.47
C GLN A 72 -3.59 -7.37 -15.00
N LEU A 73 -4.66 -8.13 -14.74
CA LEU A 73 -5.10 -8.46 -13.38
C LEU A 73 -4.06 -9.27 -12.61
N VAL A 74 -3.53 -10.34 -13.18
CA VAL A 74 -2.49 -11.17 -12.55
C VAL A 74 -1.26 -10.32 -12.20
N VAL A 75 -0.78 -9.50 -13.14
CA VAL A 75 0.37 -8.62 -12.91
C VAL A 75 0.05 -7.58 -11.84
N PHE A 76 -1.13 -6.96 -11.88
CA PHE A 76 -1.55 -6.00 -10.86
C PHE A 76 -1.61 -6.63 -9.46
N LEU A 77 -2.22 -7.82 -9.33
CA LEU A 77 -2.31 -8.55 -8.05
C LEU A 77 -0.92 -8.99 -7.56
N LEU A 78 -0.01 -9.37 -8.45
CA LEU A 78 1.39 -9.62 -8.09
C LEU A 78 2.05 -8.35 -7.51
N GLY A 79 1.87 -7.20 -8.13
CA GLY A 79 2.41 -5.92 -7.64
C GLY A 79 1.86 -5.56 -6.27
N VAL A 80 0.54 -5.66 -6.09
CA VAL A 80 -0.13 -5.40 -4.80
C VAL A 80 0.33 -6.39 -3.74
N GLY A 81 0.29 -7.70 -4.04
CA GLY A 81 0.69 -8.76 -3.11
C GLY A 81 2.16 -8.63 -2.69
N SER A 82 3.05 -8.26 -3.63
CA SER A 82 4.47 -8.04 -3.33
C SER A 82 4.65 -6.85 -2.38
N LEU A 83 3.95 -5.74 -2.64
CA LEU A 83 3.98 -4.58 -1.74
C LEU A 83 3.46 -4.96 -0.34
N GLN A 84 2.35 -5.69 -0.26
CA GLN A 84 1.78 -6.11 1.02
C GLN A 84 2.68 -7.05 1.80
N LEU A 85 3.26 -8.03 1.13
CA LEU A 85 4.14 -8.99 1.77
C LEU A 85 5.45 -8.33 2.22
N PHE A 86 5.94 -7.34 1.48
CA PHE A 86 7.08 -6.50 1.89
C PHE A 86 6.75 -5.72 3.16
N VAL A 87 5.58 -5.09 3.19
CA VAL A 87 5.08 -4.37 4.36
C VAL A 87 4.98 -5.28 5.58
N GLN A 88 4.39 -6.46 5.38
CA GLN A 88 4.24 -7.47 6.41
C GLN A 88 5.58 -7.89 7.00
N SER A 89 6.58 -8.08 6.13
CA SER A 89 7.93 -8.50 6.53
C SER A 89 8.68 -7.46 7.37
N ASN A 90 8.29 -6.18 7.34
CA ASN A 90 9.08 -5.08 7.91
C ASN A 90 8.36 -4.28 9.02
N TRP A 91 7.03 -4.17 8.99
CA TRP A 91 6.29 -3.31 9.92
C TRP A 91 5.19 -4.03 10.70
N THR A 92 4.36 -4.85 10.05
CA THR A 92 3.18 -5.43 10.73
C THR A 92 3.42 -6.82 11.31
N GLY A 93 4.27 -7.63 10.66
CA GLY A 93 4.42 -9.03 10.97
C GLY A 93 3.18 -9.87 10.63
N PRO A 94 3.24 -11.21 10.80
CA PRO A 94 4.39 -11.99 11.25
C PRO A 94 5.52 -12.07 10.19
N PRO A 95 6.75 -12.47 10.58
CA PRO A 95 7.86 -12.65 9.64
C PRO A 95 7.48 -13.61 8.51
N VAL A 96 7.81 -13.23 7.28
CA VAL A 96 7.51 -14.01 6.08
C VAL A 96 8.79 -14.68 5.58
N GLN A 97 8.73 -15.99 5.44
CA GLN A 97 9.76 -16.77 4.74
C GLN A 97 9.38 -16.83 3.25
N ILE A 98 10.01 -15.99 2.44
CA ILE A 98 9.91 -16.01 0.99
C ILE A 98 11.26 -15.64 0.42
N GLU A 99 11.78 -16.48 -0.46
CA GLU A 99 13.07 -16.26 -1.10
C GLU A 99 12.84 -15.89 -2.57
N PRO A 100 13.77 -15.15 -3.20
CA PRO A 100 13.68 -14.86 -4.64
C PRO A 100 13.55 -16.13 -5.49
N GLU A 101 14.12 -17.26 -5.05
CA GLU A 101 14.06 -18.59 -5.70
C GLU A 101 12.65 -19.15 -5.80
N ASP A 102 11.74 -18.71 -4.93
CA ASP A 102 10.35 -19.16 -4.95
C ASP A 102 9.56 -18.55 -6.14
N ILE A 103 10.04 -17.44 -6.69
CA ILE A 103 9.35 -16.64 -7.71
C ILE A 103 10.16 -16.59 -9.02
N LEU A 104 11.48 -16.43 -8.92
CA LEU A 104 12.38 -16.30 -10.06
C LEU A 104 13.04 -17.63 -10.41
N PRO A 105 13.31 -17.88 -11.69
CA PRO A 105 14.10 -19.04 -12.10
C PRO A 105 15.49 -19.06 -11.46
N ALA A 106 15.92 -20.24 -10.99
CA ALA A 106 17.23 -20.44 -10.36
C ALA A 106 18.42 -19.97 -11.22
N LEU A 107 18.30 -20.01 -12.56
CA LEU A 107 19.32 -19.51 -13.48
C LEU A 107 19.58 -18.00 -13.33
N ILE A 108 18.56 -17.20 -13.05
CA ILE A 108 18.69 -15.75 -12.84
C ILE A 108 19.48 -15.50 -11.56
N ILE A 109 19.15 -16.24 -10.50
CA ILE A 109 19.76 -16.08 -9.18
C ILE A 109 21.22 -16.52 -9.22
N GLY A 110 21.52 -17.60 -9.95
CA GLY A 110 22.87 -18.08 -10.20
C GLY A 110 23.80 -17.05 -10.84
N ASN A 111 23.29 -16.09 -11.62
CA ASN A 111 24.11 -15.04 -12.24
C ASN A 111 24.72 -14.06 -11.21
N PHE A 112 24.11 -13.94 -10.02
CA PHE A 112 24.62 -13.06 -8.97
C PHE A 112 25.69 -13.74 -8.12
N GLY A 113 25.90 -15.05 -8.28
CA GLY A 113 26.88 -15.87 -7.59
C GLY A 113 26.54 -16.08 -6.11
N GLU A 114 26.60 -15.00 -5.32
CA GLU A 114 26.31 -15.00 -3.88
C GLU A 114 24.99 -14.26 -3.57
N PRO A 115 24.18 -14.74 -2.61
CA PRO A 115 22.93 -14.07 -2.20
C PRO A 115 23.12 -12.61 -1.76
N GLN A 116 24.28 -12.28 -1.19
CA GLN A 116 24.60 -10.92 -0.76
C GLN A 116 24.77 -9.97 -1.95
N SER A 117 25.30 -10.45 -3.08
CA SER A 117 25.45 -9.68 -4.31
C SER A 117 24.09 -9.25 -4.85
N LEU A 118 23.15 -10.19 -4.92
CA LEU A 118 21.76 -9.92 -5.32
C LEU A 118 21.11 -8.89 -4.39
N ARG A 119 21.25 -9.07 -3.07
CA ARG A 119 20.72 -8.13 -2.07
C ARG A 119 21.26 -6.71 -2.27
N VAL A 120 22.57 -6.57 -2.47
CA VAL A 120 23.21 -5.26 -2.71
C VAL A 120 22.67 -4.61 -3.98
N THR A 121 22.54 -5.38 -5.07
CA THR A 121 21.95 -4.87 -6.33
C THR A 121 20.51 -4.39 -6.14
N LEU A 122 19.67 -5.16 -5.44
CA LEU A 122 18.28 -4.78 -5.14
C LEU A 122 18.19 -3.51 -4.29
N LEU A 123 19.04 -3.38 -3.27
CA LEU A 123 19.05 -2.17 -2.43
C LEU A 123 19.53 -0.94 -3.22
N ASN A 124 20.56 -1.11 -4.06
CA ASN A 124 21.06 -0.03 -4.91
C ASN A 124 20.02 0.43 -5.94
N SER A 125 19.11 -0.45 -6.37
CA SER A 125 18.05 -0.10 -7.33
C SER A 125 16.90 0.73 -6.71
N LEU A 126 16.84 0.76 -5.39
CA LEU A 126 15.91 1.57 -4.60
C LEU A 126 16.51 2.91 -4.13
N VAL A 127 17.83 3.11 -4.26
CA VAL A 127 18.51 4.38 -4.00
C VAL A 127 18.07 5.44 -5.01
N LEU A 128 17.73 6.63 -4.53
CA LEU A 128 17.35 7.78 -5.35
C LEU A 128 17.98 9.05 -4.80
N ASP A 129 18.20 10.03 -5.67
CA ASP A 129 18.72 11.37 -5.32
C ASP A 129 20.06 11.37 -4.55
N GLY A 130 20.84 10.30 -4.64
CA GLY A 130 22.11 10.13 -3.91
C GLY A 130 21.94 9.74 -2.44
N GLU A 131 20.70 9.47 -2.01
CA GLU A 131 20.38 9.15 -0.62
C GLU A 131 20.64 7.69 -0.26
N SER A 132 21.17 7.46 0.94
CA SER A 132 21.36 6.10 1.44
C SER A 132 20.02 5.44 1.78
N ILE A 133 19.93 4.13 1.55
CA ILE A 133 18.76 3.31 1.90
C ILE A 133 18.99 2.52 3.19
N TYR A 134 17.93 2.35 3.98
CA TYR A 134 17.93 1.52 5.18
C TYR A 134 18.23 0.04 4.85
N SER A 135 19.41 -0.44 5.25
CA SER A 135 19.95 -1.73 4.82
C SER A 135 19.43 -2.94 5.60
N LEU A 136 18.80 -2.75 6.76
CA LEU A 136 18.25 -3.83 7.61
C LEU A 136 16.83 -4.25 7.20
N VAL A 137 16.38 -3.84 6.02
CA VAL A 137 15.08 -4.21 5.47
C VAL A 137 15.02 -5.71 5.13
N SER A 138 13.91 -6.35 5.48
CA SER A 138 13.61 -7.74 5.11
C SER A 138 13.02 -7.80 3.70
N ASN A 139 13.41 -8.81 2.93
CA ASN A 139 12.85 -9.11 1.60
C ASN A 139 12.82 -7.91 0.61
N PRO A 140 13.95 -7.19 0.36
CA PRO A 140 13.97 -6.02 -0.52
C PRO A 140 13.51 -6.32 -1.96
N PHE A 141 13.65 -7.58 -2.40
CA PHE A 141 13.14 -8.07 -3.68
C PHE A 141 11.66 -7.77 -3.89
N LEU A 142 10.83 -7.92 -2.86
CA LEU A 142 9.38 -7.70 -2.95
C LEU A 142 9.04 -6.24 -3.27
N LEU A 143 9.79 -5.29 -2.70
CA LEU A 143 9.59 -3.88 -2.99
C LEU A 143 10.08 -3.52 -4.40
N VAL A 144 11.21 -4.08 -4.84
CA VAL A 144 11.70 -3.89 -6.22
C VAL A 144 10.67 -4.41 -7.21
N LEU A 145 10.13 -5.61 -7.00
CA LEU A 145 9.09 -6.20 -7.85
C LEU A 145 7.81 -5.34 -7.86
N ALA A 146 7.34 -4.90 -6.70
CA ALA A 146 6.19 -4.00 -6.59
C ALA A 146 6.42 -2.67 -7.32
N LYS A 147 7.61 -2.07 -7.18
CA LYS A 147 8.01 -0.83 -7.86
C LYS A 147 8.02 -1.02 -9.38
N THR A 148 8.63 -2.09 -9.88
CA THR A 148 8.66 -2.40 -11.32
C THR A 148 7.23 -2.48 -11.87
N ILE A 149 6.32 -3.17 -11.18
CA ILE A 149 4.94 -3.33 -11.63
C ILE A 149 4.12 -2.05 -11.51
N LEU A 150 4.04 -1.48 -10.31
CA LEU A 150 3.10 -0.41 -9.96
C LEU A 150 3.61 0.97 -10.41
N VAL A 151 4.91 1.13 -10.66
CA VAL A 151 5.53 2.39 -11.09
C VAL A 151 5.98 2.30 -12.55
N ASN A 152 6.87 1.36 -12.90
CA ASN A 152 7.48 1.34 -14.24
C ASN A 152 6.51 0.82 -15.31
N CYS A 153 5.84 -0.30 -15.04
CA CYS A 153 4.88 -0.91 -15.98
C CYS A 153 3.48 -0.26 -15.96
N ARG A 154 3.30 0.83 -15.21
CA ARG A 154 2.01 1.50 -14.95
C ARG A 154 1.17 1.74 -16.22
N ARG A 155 1.80 2.14 -17.32
CA ARG A 155 1.11 2.45 -18.60
C ARG A 155 0.43 1.23 -19.23
N LYS A 156 0.90 0.02 -18.94
CA LYS A 156 0.31 -1.23 -19.47
C LYS A 156 -0.86 -1.73 -18.62
N LEU A 157 -1.03 -1.22 -17.40
CA LEU A 157 -2.08 -1.60 -16.45
C LEU A 157 -3.27 -0.62 -16.44
N HIS A 158 -3.65 -0.12 -17.62
CA HIS A 158 -4.62 0.95 -17.79
C HIS A 158 -6.07 0.55 -17.44
N LEU A 159 -6.36 -0.75 -17.29
CA LEU A 159 -7.68 -1.22 -16.84
C LEU A 159 -7.98 -0.87 -15.37
N PHE A 160 -6.95 -0.62 -14.57
CA PHE A 160 -7.09 -0.36 -13.13
C PHE A 160 -7.12 1.14 -12.84
N GLN A 161 -8.33 1.71 -12.73
CA GLN A 161 -8.53 3.14 -12.44
C GLN A 161 -7.84 3.58 -11.13
N MET A 162 -7.77 2.70 -10.13
CA MET A 162 -7.15 2.97 -8.83
C MET A 162 -5.66 2.62 -8.77
N LEU A 163 -5.05 2.25 -9.91
CA LEU A 163 -3.60 2.03 -9.99
C LEU A 163 -2.76 3.21 -9.47
N PRO A 164 -3.07 4.50 -9.76
CA PRO A 164 -2.24 5.60 -9.24
C PRO A 164 -2.24 5.65 -7.71
N TRP A 165 -3.32 5.23 -7.04
CA TRP A 165 -3.34 5.14 -5.59
C TRP A 165 -2.37 4.07 -5.08
N TRP A 166 -2.31 2.91 -5.73
CA TRP A 166 -1.33 1.86 -5.42
C TRP A 166 0.11 2.27 -5.75
N THR A 167 0.33 3.00 -6.85
CA THR A 167 1.61 3.63 -7.16
C THR A 167 2.06 4.56 -6.04
N MET A 168 1.16 5.42 -5.54
CA MET A 168 1.41 6.32 -4.42
C MET A 168 1.81 5.56 -3.16
N ARG A 169 1.10 4.47 -2.83
CA ARG A 169 1.44 3.60 -1.69
C ARG A 169 2.84 3.00 -1.86
N CYS A 170 3.15 2.42 -3.01
CA CYS A 170 4.47 1.84 -3.30
C CYS A 170 5.60 2.86 -3.12
N VAL A 171 5.43 4.05 -3.69
CA VAL A 171 6.43 5.13 -3.63
C VAL A 171 6.59 5.67 -2.21
N ASN A 172 5.51 5.81 -1.46
CA ASN A 172 5.60 6.22 -0.05
C ASN A 172 6.37 5.19 0.79
N ILE A 173 6.20 3.90 0.52
CA ILE A 173 6.99 2.85 1.20
C ILE A 173 8.47 2.95 0.84
N GLN A 174 8.81 3.16 -0.43
CA GLN A 174 10.20 3.42 -0.81
C GLN A 174 10.77 4.66 -0.10
N GLN A 175 9.99 5.74 -0.03
CA GLN A 175 10.40 6.97 0.66
C GLN A 175 10.71 6.75 2.15
N GLN A 176 9.99 5.85 2.83
CA GLN A 176 10.28 5.53 4.25
C GLN A 176 11.63 4.82 4.46
N LEU A 177 12.20 4.23 3.40
CA LEU A 177 13.50 3.56 3.46
C LEU A 177 14.67 4.49 3.17
N LEU A 178 14.44 5.62 2.50
CA LEU A 178 15.47 6.61 2.21
C LEU A 178 15.79 7.42 3.46
N ALA A 179 17.06 7.80 3.62
CA ALA A 179 17.50 8.64 4.73
C ALA A 179 16.84 10.03 4.69
N GLU A 180 16.70 10.60 3.50
CA GLU A 180 16.07 11.91 3.28
C GLU A 180 14.96 11.84 2.22
N ARG A 181 14.22 12.95 2.12
CA ARG A 181 13.10 13.12 1.18
C ARG A 181 13.60 13.20 -0.25
N SER A 182 13.03 12.37 -1.11
CA SER A 182 13.28 12.39 -2.55
C SER A 182 12.29 13.32 -3.29
N PRO A 183 12.75 14.39 -3.95
CA PRO A 183 11.89 15.20 -4.82
C PRO A 183 11.30 14.41 -5.99
N GLN A 184 11.99 13.36 -6.47
CA GLN A 184 11.50 12.50 -7.54
C GLN A 184 10.27 11.70 -7.09
N LEU A 185 10.37 11.06 -5.93
CA LEU A 185 9.24 10.33 -5.34
C LEU A 185 8.07 11.26 -5.03
N PHE A 186 8.37 12.48 -4.56
CA PHE A 186 7.33 13.48 -4.31
C PHE A 186 6.57 13.87 -5.57
N SER A 187 7.26 14.08 -6.70
CA SER A 187 6.62 14.40 -7.98
C SER A 187 5.67 13.28 -8.44
N ILE A 188 6.06 12.01 -8.25
CA ILE A 188 5.20 10.85 -8.56
C ILE A 188 3.97 10.85 -7.66
N ILE A 189 4.14 11.09 -6.35
CA ILE A 189 3.03 11.17 -5.39
C ILE A 189 2.04 12.26 -5.81
N GLN A 190 2.51 13.47 -6.13
CA GLN A 190 1.62 14.56 -6.55
C GLN A 190 0.82 14.20 -7.80
N GLY A 191 1.47 13.63 -8.83
CA GLY A 191 0.78 13.16 -10.03
C GLY A 191 -0.29 12.12 -9.72
N CYS A 192 0.02 11.15 -8.85
CA CYS A 192 -0.95 10.13 -8.45
C CYS A 192 -2.15 10.72 -7.69
N ILE A 193 -1.91 11.68 -6.80
CA ILE A 193 -2.97 12.39 -6.06
C ILE A 193 -3.90 13.11 -7.04
N ASP A 194 -3.33 13.84 -8.00
CA ASP A 194 -4.10 14.61 -8.98
C ASP A 194 -4.94 13.68 -9.87
N GLU A 195 -4.36 12.57 -10.32
CA GLU A 195 -5.04 11.59 -11.17
C GLU A 195 -6.22 10.89 -10.47
N VAL A 196 -6.04 10.46 -9.22
CA VAL A 196 -7.16 9.87 -8.44
C VAL A 196 -8.19 10.94 -8.09
N SER A 197 -7.76 12.16 -7.74
CA SER A 197 -8.66 13.28 -7.42
C SER A 197 -9.52 13.71 -8.62
N ALA A 198 -9.07 13.48 -9.85
CA ALA A 198 -9.85 13.74 -11.06
C ALA A 198 -10.99 12.72 -11.27
N ASN A 199 -10.98 11.59 -10.57
CA ASN A 199 -12.00 10.55 -10.70
C ASN A 199 -13.27 10.88 -9.89
N ASN A 200 -14.15 11.70 -10.47
CA ASN A 200 -15.38 12.15 -9.80
C ASN A 200 -16.35 11.02 -9.45
N THR A 201 -16.36 9.90 -10.19
CA THR A 201 -17.29 8.78 -9.93
C THR A 201 -16.95 8.08 -8.62
N PHE A 202 -15.64 7.93 -8.32
CA PHE A 202 -15.15 7.38 -7.07
C PHE A 202 -15.68 8.17 -5.85
N PHE A 203 -15.55 9.51 -5.86
CA PHE A 203 -15.98 10.36 -4.73
C PHE A 203 -17.49 10.57 -4.63
N SER A 204 -18.23 10.44 -5.73
CA SER A 204 -19.68 10.65 -5.75
C SER A 204 -20.47 9.41 -5.30
N SER A 205 -19.88 8.23 -5.40
CA SER A 205 -20.51 6.98 -4.97
C SER A 205 -20.53 6.89 -3.44
N GLY A 206 -21.73 6.75 -2.85
CA GLY A 206 -21.88 6.59 -1.39
C GLY A 206 -21.24 5.30 -0.86
N GLU A 207 -21.11 4.28 -1.71
CA GLU A 207 -20.51 2.98 -1.41
C GLU A 207 -19.01 3.07 -1.12
N CYS A 208 -18.30 3.99 -1.79
CA CYS A 208 -16.85 4.18 -1.63
C CYS A 208 -16.48 5.25 -0.59
N ARG A 209 -17.41 5.66 0.27
CA ARG A 209 -17.18 6.75 1.23
C ARG A 209 -15.98 6.48 2.15
N ASN A 210 -15.85 5.27 2.68
CA ASN A 210 -14.75 4.90 3.57
C ASN A 210 -13.41 4.93 2.83
N LEU A 211 -13.38 4.38 1.61
CA LEU A 211 -12.23 4.41 0.71
C LEU A 211 -11.78 5.83 0.39
N ALA A 212 -12.73 6.72 0.09
CA ALA A 212 -12.43 8.11 -0.21
C ALA A 212 -11.91 8.88 1.02
N ILE A 213 -12.44 8.60 2.22
CA ILE A 213 -11.88 9.11 3.49
C ILE A 213 -10.43 8.63 3.64
N GLN A 214 -10.19 7.32 3.45
CA GLN A 214 -8.86 6.73 3.56
C GLN A 214 -7.89 7.34 2.55
N PHE A 215 -8.29 7.49 1.30
CA PHE A 215 -7.50 8.15 0.26
C PHE A 215 -7.07 9.56 0.71
N HIS A 216 -8.01 10.39 1.17
CA HIS A 216 -7.67 11.74 1.64
C HIS A 216 -6.74 11.72 2.87
N LEU A 217 -6.90 10.78 3.80
CA LEU A 217 -5.99 10.63 4.92
C LEU A 217 -4.57 10.27 4.44
N GLU A 218 -4.43 9.30 3.54
CA GLU A 218 -3.15 8.90 2.95
C GLU A 218 -2.48 10.06 2.20
N CYS A 219 -3.23 10.81 1.38
CA CYS A 219 -2.74 12.02 0.74
C CYS A 219 -2.29 13.07 1.75
N GLY A 220 -3.09 13.31 2.79
CA GLY A 220 -2.77 14.25 3.86
C GLY A 220 -1.45 13.92 4.55
N TYR A 221 -1.24 12.66 4.89
CA TYR A 221 0.02 12.20 5.50
C TYR A 221 1.21 12.28 4.55
N ALA A 222 1.05 11.86 3.29
CA ALA A 222 2.11 11.95 2.29
C ALA A 222 2.54 13.41 2.09
N LEU A 223 1.58 14.32 1.89
CA LEU A 223 1.84 15.75 1.72
C LEU A 223 2.47 16.38 2.98
N LEU A 224 2.00 15.99 4.17
CA LEU A 224 2.57 16.46 5.44
C LEU A 224 4.03 16.02 5.60
N TYR A 225 4.36 14.79 5.20
CA TYR A 225 5.73 14.29 5.22
C TYR A 225 6.66 15.19 4.40
N TYR A 226 6.21 15.72 3.26
CA TYR A 226 6.93 16.68 2.42
C TYR A 226 6.68 18.16 2.75
N TYR A 227 6.15 18.47 3.94
CA TYR A 227 5.91 19.84 4.41
C TYR A 227 4.90 20.66 3.61
N GLU A 228 4.04 20.02 2.82
CA GLU A 228 2.93 20.67 2.12
C GLU A 228 1.73 20.89 3.06
N TYR A 229 1.95 21.64 4.16
CA TYR A 229 0.99 21.77 5.26
C TYR A 229 -0.41 22.23 4.82
N LYS A 230 -0.47 23.15 3.85
CA LYS A 230 -1.75 23.67 3.35
C LYS A 230 -2.55 22.57 2.63
N LYS A 231 -1.93 21.86 1.69
CA LYS A 231 -2.59 20.78 0.94
C LYS A 231 -2.91 19.58 1.83
N ALA A 232 -2.03 19.29 2.80
CA ALA A 232 -2.28 18.25 3.80
C ALA A 232 -3.53 18.58 4.62
N LYS A 233 -3.65 19.82 5.12
CA LYS A 233 -4.83 20.28 5.84
C LYS A 233 -6.09 20.19 5.00
N GLU A 234 -6.05 20.63 3.73
CA GLU A 234 -7.20 20.53 2.83
C GLU A 234 -7.69 19.09 2.65
N ASN A 235 -6.79 18.11 2.59
CA ASN A 235 -7.14 16.70 2.54
C ASN A 235 -7.74 16.19 3.86
N PHE A 236 -7.17 16.56 5.02
CA PHE A 236 -7.73 16.21 6.31
C PHE A 236 -9.12 16.82 6.53
N ASP A 237 -9.34 18.07 6.11
CA ASP A 237 -10.63 18.75 6.17
C ASP A 237 -11.67 18.02 5.28
N ARG A 238 -11.27 17.52 4.10
CA ARG A 238 -12.15 16.70 3.24
C ARG A 238 -12.49 15.38 3.91
N ALA A 239 -11.49 14.65 4.42
CA ALA A 239 -11.70 13.39 5.15
C ALA A 239 -12.64 13.59 6.36
N GLN A 240 -12.43 14.65 7.14
CA GLN A 240 -13.26 15.01 8.29
C GLN A 240 -14.72 15.26 7.89
N LYS A 241 -14.94 16.09 6.86
CA LYS A 241 -16.29 16.37 6.33
C LYS A 241 -16.96 15.10 5.82
N MET A 242 -16.22 14.28 5.06
CA MET A 242 -16.72 13.00 4.57
C MET A 242 -17.01 12.04 5.71
N ALA A 243 -16.26 12.05 6.82
CA ALA A 243 -16.54 11.22 8.00
C ALA A 243 -17.70 11.76 8.87
N LYS A 244 -18.17 12.99 8.61
CA LYS A 244 -19.15 13.74 9.44
C LYS A 244 -18.69 13.84 10.90
N LEU A 245 -17.42 14.18 11.08
CA LEU A 245 -16.81 14.40 12.38
C LEU A 245 -16.67 15.90 12.64
N SER A 246 -17.11 16.37 13.80
CA SER A 246 -16.79 17.70 14.32
C SER A 246 -15.69 17.55 15.37
N THR A 247 -14.63 18.35 15.22
CA THR A 247 -13.48 18.34 16.14
C THR A 247 -13.36 19.70 16.80
N THR A 248 -13.34 19.72 18.14
CA THR A 248 -13.17 20.94 18.92
C THR A 248 -12.01 20.77 19.88
N MET A 249 -11.04 21.68 19.83
CA MET A 249 -9.94 21.69 20.79
C MET A 249 -10.44 22.29 22.10
N THR A 250 -10.47 21.50 23.18
CA THR A 250 -10.99 21.92 24.49
C THR A 250 -10.02 21.58 25.62
N GLY A 251 -10.19 22.22 26.78
CA GLY A 251 -9.44 21.89 27.99
C GLY A 251 -10.25 20.96 28.88
N ALA A 252 -9.65 19.85 29.33
CA ALA A 252 -10.24 18.96 30.32
C ALA A 252 -9.26 18.68 31.47
N LEU A 253 -9.80 18.48 32.66
CA LEU A 253 -9.02 18.09 33.83
C LEU A 253 -8.69 16.59 33.77
N GLY A 254 -7.40 16.25 33.82
CA GLY A 254 -6.94 14.87 33.69
C GLY A 254 -5.74 14.54 34.58
N LYS A 255 -5.59 13.24 34.90
CA LYS A 255 -4.42 12.66 35.58
C LYS A 255 -3.58 11.89 34.58
N ARG A 256 -2.26 12.12 34.56
CA ARG A 256 -1.35 11.43 33.62
C ARG A 256 -0.78 10.14 34.19
N THR A 257 -0.70 10.02 35.52
CA THR A 257 -0.19 8.83 36.18
C THR A 257 -1.19 8.32 37.21
N ARG A 258 -1.12 7.02 37.51
CA ARG A 258 -2.02 6.36 38.49
C ARG A 258 -1.93 6.98 39.89
N PHE A 259 -0.76 7.52 40.26
CA PHE A 259 -0.47 8.04 41.60
C PHE A 259 -0.60 9.57 41.70
N GLN A 260 -1.02 10.25 40.63
CA GLN A 260 -1.24 11.69 40.67
C GLN A 260 -2.47 12.00 41.53
N GLU A 261 -2.33 12.83 42.55
CA GLU A 261 -3.43 13.20 43.46
C GLU A 261 -4.34 14.28 42.83
N ASP A 262 -3.74 15.31 42.23
CA ASP A 262 -4.46 16.44 41.65
C ASP A 262 -4.77 16.27 40.16
N TYR A 263 -5.88 16.83 39.71
CA TYR A 263 -6.19 16.93 38.28
C TYR A 263 -5.57 18.18 37.69
N LEU A 264 -4.84 18.03 36.58
CA LEU A 264 -4.25 19.15 35.86
C LEU A 264 -5.05 19.42 34.58
N ALA A 265 -5.12 20.68 34.17
CA ALA A 265 -5.70 21.05 32.89
C ALA A 265 -4.86 20.46 31.75
N GLN A 266 -5.51 19.75 30.84
CA GLN A 266 -4.92 19.12 29.67
C GLN A 266 -5.71 19.53 28.44
N LEU A 267 -5.00 19.77 27.34
CA LEU A 267 -5.61 20.02 26.06
C LEU A 267 -6.08 18.69 25.48
N ILE A 268 -7.36 18.60 25.14
CA ILE A 268 -7.97 17.44 24.51
C ILE A 268 -8.63 17.85 23.18
N LEU A 269 -8.70 16.90 22.26
CA LEU A 269 -9.50 17.04 21.06
C LEU A 269 -10.84 16.35 21.33
N ASP A 270 -11.90 17.15 21.50
CA ASP A 270 -13.26 16.62 21.54
C ASP A 270 -13.68 16.27 20.11
N VAL A 271 -14.10 15.03 19.91
CA VAL A 271 -14.50 14.50 18.59
C VAL A 271 -15.93 14.02 18.70
N GLN A 272 -16.84 14.72 18.04
CA GLN A 272 -18.24 14.34 17.98
C GLN A 272 -18.58 13.91 16.56
N ARG A 273 -19.57 13.04 16.45
CA ARG A 273 -20.04 12.53 15.17
C ARG A 273 -21.47 12.95 14.97
N GLU A 274 -21.77 13.48 13.79
CA GLU A 274 -23.10 14.04 13.50
C GLU A 274 -24.17 12.96 13.25
N ASP A 275 -23.77 11.70 12.98
CA ASP A 275 -24.67 10.55 12.78
C ASP A 275 -24.20 9.29 13.55
N ASP A 276 -25.15 8.54 14.10
CA ASP A 276 -24.92 7.39 15.01
C ASP A 276 -24.52 6.05 14.33
N ALA A 277 -24.31 6.01 13.02
CA ALA A 277 -23.87 4.76 12.37
C ALA A 277 -23.02 5.03 11.13
N LEU A 278 -21.76 4.56 11.14
CA LEU A 278 -21.29 3.90 9.92
C LEU A 278 -22.11 2.62 9.93
N HIS A 279 -22.85 2.30 8.86
CA HIS A 279 -23.24 0.92 8.68
C HIS A 279 -21.95 0.12 8.82
N GLN A 280 -21.86 -0.73 9.85
CA GLN A 280 -20.75 -1.65 10.02
C GLN A 280 -20.62 -2.39 8.71
N THR A 281 -19.68 -1.93 7.89
CA THR A 281 -19.22 -2.68 6.74
C THR A 281 -18.33 -3.74 7.37
N ASP A 282 -18.43 -4.98 6.93
CA ASP A 282 -17.74 -6.16 7.49
C ASP A 282 -16.19 -6.01 7.59
N LEU A 283 -15.64 -4.88 7.12
CA LEU A 283 -14.23 -4.48 7.13
C LEU A 283 -13.82 -3.62 8.33
N MET A 284 -14.74 -3.19 9.20
CA MET A 284 -14.39 -2.39 10.39
C MET A 284 -14.13 -3.31 11.59
N LEU A 285 -12.93 -3.23 12.17
CA LEU A 285 -12.63 -3.86 13.46
C LEU A 285 -13.59 -3.34 14.53
N ALA A 286 -14.00 -4.24 15.44
CA ALA A 286 -14.82 -3.87 16.58
C ALA A 286 -14.11 -2.75 17.38
N PRO A 287 -14.84 -1.70 17.81
CA PRO A 287 -14.25 -0.60 18.56
C PRO A 287 -13.55 -1.15 19.81
N THR A 288 -12.31 -0.69 20.04
CA THR A 288 -11.57 -1.08 21.24
C THR A 288 -12.39 -0.71 22.47
N PRO A 289 -12.69 -1.65 23.38
CA PRO A 289 -13.43 -1.37 24.59
C PRO A 289 -12.80 -0.20 25.34
N LEU A 290 -13.63 0.71 25.88
CA LEU A 290 -13.17 1.94 26.54
C LEU A 290 -12.15 1.66 27.66
N GLU A 291 -12.27 0.49 28.29
CA GLU A 291 -11.41 -0.02 29.36
C GLU A 291 -9.98 -0.32 28.90
N ASN A 292 -9.79 -0.61 27.62
CA ASN A 292 -8.51 -0.97 27.00
C ASN A 292 -7.82 0.22 26.32
N LEU A 293 -8.47 1.38 26.26
CA LEU A 293 -7.86 2.59 25.74
C LEU A 293 -6.82 3.12 26.74
N PRO A 294 -5.57 3.40 26.31
CA PRO A 294 -4.59 4.00 27.20
C PRO A 294 -5.10 5.36 27.69
N LYS A 295 -5.01 5.58 29.01
CA LYS A 295 -5.49 6.82 29.70
C LYS A 295 -4.83 8.11 29.20
N VAL A 296 -3.76 7.98 28.42
CA VAL A 296 -3.15 9.06 27.67
C VAL A 296 -3.16 8.63 26.22
N ALA A 297 -4.11 9.14 25.43
CA ALA A 297 -4.01 9.09 23.98
C ALA A 297 -2.90 10.07 23.56
N LEU A 298 -1.64 9.70 23.79
CA LEU A 298 -0.55 10.28 23.03
C LEU A 298 -0.76 9.80 21.59
N MET A 299 -1.17 10.74 20.75
CA MET A 299 -1.26 10.64 19.29
C MET A 299 0.15 10.47 18.67
N GLN A 300 0.95 9.56 19.22
CA GLN A 300 2.31 9.22 18.81
C GLN A 300 2.51 7.71 18.59
N LEU A 301 1.52 6.87 18.95
CA LEU A 301 1.57 5.43 18.67
C LEU A 301 0.81 5.02 17.41
N TYR A 302 -0.05 5.88 16.87
CA TYR A 302 -0.89 5.56 15.72
C TYR A 302 -0.24 5.82 14.35
N LEU A 303 0.82 6.63 14.29
CA LEU A 303 1.49 7.00 13.03
C LEU A 303 2.29 5.86 12.37
N LYS A 304 2.59 4.77 13.10
CA LYS A 304 3.24 3.57 12.54
C LYS A 304 2.31 2.37 12.38
N PHE A 305 1.20 2.30 13.11
CA PHE A 305 0.30 1.13 13.11
C PHE A 305 -0.87 1.28 12.14
N ASP A 306 -1.49 2.46 12.02
CA ASP A 306 -2.65 2.66 11.13
C ASP A 306 -2.26 2.84 9.66
N TRP A 307 -1.00 3.19 9.37
CA TRP A 307 -0.49 3.32 8.00
C TRP A 307 -0.48 1.99 7.24
N PHE A 308 -0.53 0.87 7.97
CA PHE A 308 -0.32 -0.47 7.41
C PHE A 308 -1.49 -1.45 7.60
N PHE A 309 -2.43 -1.18 8.51
CA PHE A 309 -3.44 -2.17 8.90
C PHE A 309 -4.75 -2.11 8.08
N ASN A 310 -5.07 -0.99 7.41
CA ASN A 310 -6.27 -0.89 6.58
C ASN A 310 -5.96 -1.13 5.11
N LEU A 311 -5.47 -2.31 4.81
CA LEU A 311 -5.10 -2.72 3.46
C LEU A 311 -5.94 -3.88 2.94
N LEU A 312 -7.18 -3.94 3.42
CA LEU A 312 -8.22 -4.77 2.85
C LEU A 312 -9.38 -3.90 2.38
N LEU A 313 -9.39 -3.71 1.06
CA LEU A 313 -10.36 -2.98 0.24
C LEU A 313 -10.39 -1.48 0.55
#